data_AF-A0A8J5SP48-F1
#
_entry.id   AF-A0A8J5SP48-F1
#
_cell.length_a   1.000
_cell.length_b   1.000
_cell.length_c   1.000
_cell.angle_alpha   90.00
_cell.angle_beta   90.00
_cell.angle_gamma   90.00
#
_symmetry.space_group_name_H-M   'P 1'
#
loop_
_entity.id
_entity.type
_entity.pdbx_description
1 polymer ?
#
loop_
_entity_poly.entity_id
_entity_poly.type
_entity_poly.pdbx_seq_one_letter_code
_entity_poly.pdbx_strand_id
1 'polypeptide(L)'
;MAAAHLVLLLLVAGSHGFPTVAEASEAHPGYAGTDTCEGPAEVRMGIEEYGGGRIVDITHAYQPDLPAFASGEVTGPVVRLKESMANGSLYNLSELRMECHRGTHVDAPGHINQDHFAAGLDVDTLDLEVLNGPALLVDTPRNTNITAKAMESLRIPKGVRRVLFRTLNTDRKLMWKKGGDLSYVGFTEDGAQWLVDNTDIKLIGVDYLSVAAYSDLISAHVVFFRIPV
;
A
#
# COMPACT_ATOMS: atom_id res chain seq x y z
N MET A 1 16.24 -48.05 -57.64
CA MET A 1 16.69 -48.38 -56.27
C MET A 1 17.20 -47.10 -55.64
N ALA A 2 16.35 -46.42 -54.87
CA ALA A 2 16.70 -45.20 -54.14
C ALA A 2 16.74 -45.56 -52.66
N ALA A 3 17.93 -45.45 -52.05
CA ALA A 3 18.14 -45.75 -50.64
C ALA A 3 17.60 -44.58 -49.80
N ALA A 4 16.60 -44.86 -48.96
CA ALA A 4 16.12 -43.94 -47.95
C ALA A 4 17.12 -43.93 -46.78
N HIS A 5 17.78 -42.79 -46.55
CA HIS A 5 18.59 -42.57 -45.35
C HIS A 5 17.66 -42.19 -44.19
N LEU A 6 17.48 -43.13 -43.28
CA LEU A 6 16.81 -42.93 -41.98
C LEU A 6 17.77 -42.17 -41.07
N VAL A 7 17.51 -40.88 -40.83
CA VAL A 7 18.23 -40.09 -39.82
C VAL A 7 17.62 -40.41 -38.46
N LEU A 8 18.36 -41.17 -37.64
CA LEU A 8 18.02 -41.46 -36.26
C LEU A 8 18.38 -40.24 -35.39
N LEU A 9 17.37 -39.46 -34.97
CA LEU A 9 17.54 -38.38 -34.01
C LEU A 9 17.68 -38.98 -32.60
N LEU A 10 18.91 -39.07 -32.08
CA LEU A 10 19.19 -39.40 -30.69
C LEU A 10 18.83 -38.20 -29.80
N LEU A 11 17.69 -38.28 -29.12
CA LEU A 11 17.33 -37.41 -28.00
C LEU A 11 18.23 -37.76 -26.80
N VAL A 12 19.30 -37.01 -26.61
CA VAL A 12 20.06 -37.04 -25.36
C VAL A 12 19.26 -36.27 -24.31
N ALA A 13 18.52 -37.00 -23.48
CA ALA A 13 17.92 -36.45 -22.27
C ALA A 13 19.05 -36.13 -21.28
N GLY A 14 19.58 -34.91 -21.35
CA GLY A 14 20.49 -34.39 -20.34
C GLY A 14 19.71 -34.14 -19.05
N SER A 15 19.84 -35.03 -18.06
CA SER A 15 19.39 -34.79 -16.70
C SER A 15 20.23 -33.67 -16.08
N HIS A 16 19.82 -32.42 -16.28
CA HIS A 16 20.38 -31.30 -15.52
C HIS A 16 19.73 -31.35 -14.14
N GLY A 17 20.48 -31.87 -13.17
CA GLY A 17 20.10 -31.80 -11.77
C GLY A 17 19.90 -30.33 -11.40
N PHE A 18 18.69 -29.99 -10.97
CA PHE A 18 18.41 -28.69 -10.40
C PHE A 18 19.26 -28.54 -9.13
N PRO A 19 20.12 -27.52 -9.02
CA PRO A 19 20.76 -27.24 -7.74
C PRO A 19 19.66 -26.87 -6.74
N THR A 20 19.82 -27.46 -5.56
CA THR A 20 19.04 -27.21 -4.34
C THR A 20 18.85 -25.71 -4.11
N VAL A 21 17.63 -25.35 -3.68
CA VAL A 21 17.19 -24.00 -3.31
C VAL A 21 18.25 -23.32 -2.45
N ALA A 22 18.99 -22.38 -3.02
CA ALA A 22 19.80 -21.45 -2.26
C ALA A 22 18.86 -20.54 -1.47
N GLU A 23 19.17 -20.34 -0.18
CA GLU A 23 18.45 -19.40 0.69
C GLU A 23 18.30 -18.04 -0.02
N ALA A 24 17.08 -17.51 0.01
CA ALA A 24 16.78 -16.22 -0.59
C ALA A 24 17.55 -15.13 0.15
N SER A 25 18.63 -14.63 -0.47
CA SER A 25 19.27 -13.40 -0.02
C SER A 25 18.30 -12.23 -0.22
N GLU A 26 18.15 -11.39 0.82
CA GLU A 26 17.33 -10.18 0.74
C GLU A 26 17.76 -9.33 -0.46
N ALA A 27 16.79 -8.89 -1.26
CA ALA A 27 17.04 -8.10 -2.46
C ALA A 27 17.55 -6.68 -2.15
N HIS A 28 17.43 -6.22 -0.90
CA HIS A 28 17.83 -4.89 -0.45
C HIS A 28 18.59 -4.96 0.89
N PRO A 29 19.93 -5.07 0.87
CA PRO A 29 20.73 -5.07 2.11
C PRO A 29 20.68 -3.74 2.88
N GLY A 30 20.03 -2.70 2.34
CA GLY A 30 19.88 -1.37 2.97
C GLY A 30 18.79 -1.27 4.05
N TYR A 31 17.94 -2.29 4.20
CA TYR A 31 16.90 -2.35 5.22
C TYR A 31 17.16 -3.40 6.32
N ALA A 32 18.36 -3.99 6.35
CA ALA A 32 18.73 -4.98 7.35
C ALA A 32 18.55 -4.41 8.76
N GLY A 33 17.60 -4.98 9.51
CA GLY A 33 17.08 -4.44 10.74
C GLY A 33 18.03 -4.54 11.94
N THR A 34 17.91 -3.55 12.82
CA THR A 34 17.71 -3.72 14.26
C THR A 34 17.20 -2.38 14.80
N ASP A 35 16.08 -2.40 15.52
CA ASP A 35 15.71 -1.34 16.45
C ASP A 35 16.86 -1.13 17.44
N THR A 36 17.57 -0.02 17.31
CA THR A 36 17.98 0.77 18.47
C THR A 36 17.58 2.20 18.19
N CYS A 37 16.55 2.65 18.91
CA CYS A 37 16.22 4.06 19.09
C CYS A 37 17.29 4.79 19.92
N GLU A 38 18.57 4.64 19.57
CA GLU A 38 19.68 5.34 20.21
C GLU A 38 20.70 5.76 19.14
N GLY A 39 20.77 7.06 18.91
CA GLY A 39 21.69 7.69 17.96
C GLY A 39 20.92 8.36 16.82
N PRO A 40 21.40 9.51 16.30
CA PRO A 40 20.80 10.10 15.13
C PRO A 40 20.96 9.08 14.01
N ALA A 41 19.85 8.46 13.59
CA ALA A 41 19.83 7.83 12.29
C ALA A 41 20.33 8.91 11.33
N GLU A 42 21.46 8.67 10.66
CA GLU A 42 21.84 9.47 9.52
C GLU A 42 20.72 9.26 8.51
N VAL A 43 19.70 10.12 8.61
CA VAL A 43 18.73 10.34 7.55
C VAL A 43 19.61 10.61 6.36
N ARG A 44 19.67 9.66 5.42
CA ARG A 44 20.14 9.95 4.08
C ARG A 44 19.25 11.08 3.63
N MET A 45 19.76 12.30 3.74
CA MET A 45 19.16 13.53 3.25
C MET A 45 19.14 13.37 1.74
N GLY A 46 18.13 12.65 1.25
CA GLY A 46 17.70 12.75 -0.13
C GLY A 46 17.27 14.19 -0.31
N ILE A 47 18.10 14.93 -1.04
CA ILE A 47 17.83 16.30 -1.47
C ILE A 47 16.72 16.17 -2.52
N GLU A 48 15.50 15.97 -2.07
CA GLU A 48 14.33 15.93 -2.93
C GLU A 48 13.60 17.25 -2.74
N GLU A 49 13.98 18.21 -3.58
CA GLU A 49 13.31 19.51 -3.68
C GLU A 49 12.36 19.50 -4.87
N TYR A 50 11.13 19.97 -4.69
CA TYR A 50 10.18 20.22 -5.78
C TYR A 50 9.63 21.64 -5.65
N GLY A 51 9.77 22.44 -6.71
CA GLY A 51 9.27 23.82 -6.72
C GLY A 51 9.86 24.72 -5.63
N GLY A 52 11.06 24.43 -5.12
CA GLY A 52 11.70 25.15 -4.01
C GLY A 52 11.18 24.76 -2.61
N GLY A 53 10.35 23.72 -2.51
CA GLY A 53 9.91 23.11 -1.26
C GLY A 53 10.61 21.78 -0.97
N ARG A 54 10.50 21.33 0.28
CA ARG A 54 11.00 20.01 0.72
C ARG A 54 9.99 18.91 0.36
N ILE A 55 10.46 17.80 -0.18
CA ILE A 55 9.69 16.57 -0.30
C ILE A 55 9.73 15.82 1.03
N VAL A 56 8.57 15.36 1.49
CA VAL A 56 8.40 14.54 2.68
C VAL A 56 7.80 13.21 2.24
N ASP A 57 8.57 12.14 2.40
CA ASP A 57 8.08 10.79 2.20
C ASP A 57 7.10 10.42 3.33
N ILE A 58 5.89 10.00 2.95
CA ILE A 58 4.82 9.54 3.83
C ILE A 58 4.44 8.07 3.54
N THR A 59 5.30 7.36 2.81
CA THR A 59 5.12 5.96 2.44
C THR A 59 5.79 5.05 3.45
N HIS A 60 5.12 3.95 3.81
CA HIS A 60 5.74 2.91 4.62
C HIS A 60 6.64 2.04 3.75
N ALA A 61 7.92 1.92 4.13
CA ALA A 61 8.85 1.00 3.48
C ALA A 61 8.35 -0.44 3.58
N TYR A 62 8.36 -1.16 2.45
CA TYR A 62 8.00 -2.58 2.45
C TYR A 62 9.08 -3.40 3.16
N GLN A 63 8.67 -4.04 4.25
CA GLN A 63 9.47 -4.99 5.00
C GLN A 63 8.62 -6.23 5.28
N PRO A 64 9.22 -7.42 5.47
CA PRO A 64 8.46 -8.64 5.75
C PRO A 64 7.53 -8.54 6.96
N ASP A 65 7.92 -7.73 7.95
CA ASP A 65 7.18 -7.53 9.19
C ASP A 65 6.13 -6.41 9.14
N LEU A 66 6.01 -5.70 8.00
CA LEU A 66 5.01 -4.64 7.83
C LEU A 66 3.60 -5.23 8.06
N PRO A 67 2.75 -4.62 8.90
CA PRO A 67 1.47 -5.20 9.25
C PRO A 67 0.56 -5.31 8.02
N ALA A 68 -0.23 -6.38 8.02
CA ALA A 68 -1.26 -6.65 7.03
C ALA A 68 -2.64 -6.50 7.65
N PHE A 69 -3.68 -6.49 6.81
CA PHE A 69 -5.03 -6.16 7.27
C PHE A 69 -5.55 -7.12 8.34
N ALA A 70 -5.40 -8.42 8.14
CA ALA A 70 -5.93 -9.41 9.08
C ALA A 70 -5.16 -9.42 10.41
N SER A 71 -5.88 -9.73 11.49
CA SER A 71 -5.33 -9.71 12.85
C SER A 71 -4.10 -10.60 12.96
N GLY A 72 -2.97 -10.02 13.35
CA GLY A 72 -1.71 -10.74 13.49
C GLY A 72 -0.96 -11.04 12.18
N GLU A 73 -1.53 -10.69 11.02
CA GLU A 73 -0.86 -10.90 9.73
C GLU A 73 0.21 -9.85 9.42
N VAL A 74 1.22 -10.27 8.67
CA VAL A 74 2.31 -9.43 8.16
C VAL A 74 2.43 -9.58 6.64
N THR A 75 3.19 -8.68 6.03
CA THR A 75 3.38 -8.60 4.58
C THR A 75 4.18 -9.78 4.01
N GLY A 76 5.09 -10.36 4.80
CA GLY A 76 5.96 -11.43 4.34
C GLY A 76 6.97 -10.95 3.28
N PRO A 77 7.82 -11.84 2.76
CA PRO A 77 8.83 -11.48 1.78
C PRO A 77 8.16 -11.08 0.46
N VAL A 78 8.17 -9.78 0.15
CA VAL A 78 7.56 -9.25 -1.09
C VAL A 78 8.52 -9.13 -2.25
N VAL A 79 9.84 -9.08 -2.00
CA VAL A 79 10.86 -9.03 -3.04
C VAL A 79 11.81 -10.22 -2.91
N ARG A 80 12.05 -10.92 -4.02
CA ARG A 80 13.03 -12.01 -4.11
C ARG A 80 14.01 -11.76 -5.25
N LEU A 81 15.30 -11.97 -4.98
CA LEU A 81 16.34 -12.00 -6.02
C LEU A 81 16.27 -13.33 -6.80
N LYS A 82 15.93 -13.26 -8.08
CA LYS A 82 15.85 -14.41 -9.01
C LYS A 82 17.18 -14.70 -9.69
N GLU A 83 17.90 -13.66 -10.08
CA GLU A 83 19.23 -13.77 -10.66
C GLU A 83 20.18 -12.81 -9.96
N SER A 84 21.43 -13.21 -9.81
CA SER A 84 22.45 -12.41 -9.13
C SER A 84 23.72 -12.35 -9.96
N MET A 85 24.29 -11.15 -10.08
CA MET A 85 25.61 -10.95 -10.65
C MET A 85 26.70 -11.64 -9.84
N ALA A 86 26.50 -11.77 -8.51
CA ALA A 86 27.40 -12.55 -7.66
C ALA A 86 27.42 -14.04 -8.05
N ASN A 87 26.36 -14.53 -8.68
CA ASN A 87 26.23 -15.90 -9.19
C ASN A 87 26.49 -15.99 -10.70
N GLY A 88 27.08 -14.95 -11.32
CA GLY A 88 27.46 -14.95 -12.73
C GLY A 88 26.38 -14.53 -13.73
N SER A 89 25.21 -14.05 -13.27
CA SER A 89 24.27 -13.38 -14.19
C SER A 89 24.84 -12.02 -14.66
N LEU A 90 24.38 -11.54 -15.82
CA LEU A 90 24.75 -10.23 -16.36
C LEU A 90 24.10 -9.06 -15.60
N TYR A 91 23.07 -9.35 -14.80
CA TYR A 91 22.32 -8.37 -14.01
C TYR A 91 21.77 -9.00 -12.72
N ASN A 92 21.36 -8.16 -11.78
CA ASN A 92 20.55 -8.59 -10.64
C ASN A 92 19.08 -8.50 -11.04
N LEU A 93 18.35 -9.62 -11.00
CA LEU A 93 16.93 -9.66 -11.34
C LEU A 93 16.12 -9.89 -10.07
N SER A 94 15.31 -8.90 -9.70
CA SER A 94 14.38 -9.03 -8.57
C SER A 94 12.95 -9.24 -9.08
N GLU A 95 12.20 -10.07 -8.36
CA GLU A 95 10.75 -10.23 -8.54
C GLU A 95 10.04 -9.65 -7.31
N LEU A 96 9.01 -8.86 -7.56
CA LEU A 96 8.12 -8.31 -6.54
C LEU A 96 6.75 -8.98 -6.65
N ARG A 97 6.24 -9.51 -5.54
CA ARG A 97 4.90 -10.10 -5.45
C ARG A 97 4.24 -9.69 -4.14
N MET A 98 3.07 -9.06 -4.23
CA MET A 98 2.27 -8.63 -3.07
C MET A 98 0.80 -8.46 -3.45
N GLU A 99 -0.07 -8.43 -2.44
CA GLU A 99 -1.44 -7.94 -2.60
C GLU A 99 -1.46 -6.41 -2.74
N CYS A 100 -2.42 -5.86 -3.47
CA CYS A 100 -2.48 -4.41 -3.75
C CYS A 100 -2.71 -3.54 -2.51
N HIS A 101 -3.35 -4.09 -1.47
CA HIS A 101 -3.72 -3.37 -0.24
C HIS A 101 -2.68 -3.51 0.88
N ARG A 102 -1.40 -3.68 0.51
CA ARG A 102 -0.28 -3.80 1.46
C ARG A 102 0.41 -2.44 1.58
N GLY A 103 0.67 -1.99 2.81
CA GLY A 103 1.37 -0.72 3.06
C GLY A 103 0.57 0.51 2.61
N THR A 104 1.28 1.57 2.23
CA THR A 104 0.66 2.80 1.72
C THR A 104 0.16 2.56 0.29
N HIS A 105 -1.14 2.62 0.07
CA HIS A 105 -1.79 2.32 -1.20
C HIS A 105 -3.00 3.22 -1.47
N VAL A 106 -3.65 3.03 -2.61
CA VAL A 106 -4.91 3.69 -2.98
C VAL A 106 -5.94 2.62 -3.37
N ASP A 107 -7.18 2.81 -2.93
CA ASP A 107 -8.28 1.94 -3.31
C ASP A 107 -8.98 2.46 -4.57
N ALA A 108 -9.38 1.54 -5.44
CA ALA A 108 -10.23 1.82 -6.59
C ALA A 108 -11.69 1.44 -6.29
N PRO A 109 -12.69 2.04 -6.98
CA PRO A 109 -14.11 1.71 -6.79
C PRO A 109 -14.43 0.21 -6.92
N GLY A 110 -13.74 -0.48 -7.82
CA GLY A 110 -13.87 -1.93 -8.00
C GLY A 110 -13.48 -2.78 -6.79
N HIS A 111 -12.71 -2.24 -5.83
CA HIS A 111 -12.29 -2.96 -4.63
C HIS A 111 -13.48 -3.44 -3.80
N ILE A 112 -14.53 -2.62 -3.68
CA ILE A 112 -15.66 -2.88 -2.77
C ILE A 112 -16.99 -3.13 -3.52
N ASN A 113 -17.01 -2.98 -4.85
CA ASN A 113 -18.23 -3.05 -5.63
C ASN A 113 -18.01 -3.89 -6.91
N GLN A 114 -18.77 -4.99 -7.03
CA GLN A 114 -18.66 -5.93 -8.12
C GLN A 114 -19.05 -5.33 -9.48
N ASP A 115 -20.04 -4.45 -9.53
CA ASP A 115 -20.46 -3.80 -10.77
C ASP A 115 -19.39 -2.81 -11.24
N HIS A 116 -18.77 -2.07 -10.33
CA HIS A 116 -17.62 -1.21 -10.63
C HIS A 116 -16.40 -2.02 -11.11
N PHE A 117 -16.13 -3.17 -10.48
CA PHE A 117 -15.07 -4.07 -10.92
C PHE A 117 -15.34 -4.60 -12.34
N ALA A 118 -16.55 -5.07 -12.60
CA ALA A 118 -16.96 -5.56 -13.93
C ALA A 118 -16.94 -4.44 -14.99
N ALA A 119 -17.18 -3.19 -14.59
CA ALA A 119 -17.06 -2.02 -15.45
C ALA A 119 -15.61 -1.53 -15.66
N GLY A 120 -14.63 -2.13 -14.99
CA GLY A 120 -13.22 -1.75 -15.10
C GLY A 120 -12.85 -0.45 -14.39
N LEU A 121 -13.60 -0.04 -13.36
CA LEU A 121 -13.28 1.13 -12.55
C LEU A 121 -12.17 0.81 -11.53
N ASP A 122 -10.96 0.64 -12.05
CA ASP A 122 -9.75 0.28 -11.31
C ASP A 122 -8.79 1.49 -11.18
N VAL A 123 -7.63 1.31 -10.55
CA VAL A 123 -6.67 2.37 -10.19
C VAL A 123 -6.17 3.19 -11.39
N ASP A 124 -6.12 2.60 -12.58
CA ASP A 124 -5.72 3.25 -13.82
C ASP A 124 -6.80 4.18 -14.40
N THR A 125 -8.02 4.12 -13.87
CA THR A 125 -9.13 5.01 -14.23
C THR A 125 -9.28 6.23 -13.31
N LEU A 126 -8.47 6.31 -12.24
CA LEU A 126 -8.55 7.42 -11.28
C LEU A 126 -8.04 8.73 -11.89
N ASP A 127 -8.77 9.82 -11.63
CA ASP A 127 -8.40 11.15 -12.09
C ASP A 127 -7.12 11.65 -11.39
N LEU A 128 -6.06 11.88 -12.18
CA LEU A 128 -4.80 12.41 -11.67
C LEU A 128 -4.95 13.79 -11.04
N GLU A 129 -5.92 14.60 -11.47
CA GLU A 129 -6.28 15.89 -10.88
C GLU A 129 -7.08 15.75 -9.57
N VAL A 130 -7.40 14.53 -9.14
CA VAL A 130 -7.85 14.20 -7.78
C VAL A 130 -6.70 13.65 -6.93
N LEU A 131 -5.71 12.98 -7.54
CA LEU A 131 -4.56 12.44 -6.82
C LEU A 131 -3.46 13.50 -6.54
N ASN A 132 -3.32 14.51 -7.40
CA ASN A 132 -2.21 15.47 -7.32
C ASN A 132 -2.67 16.90 -7.04
N GLY A 133 -2.17 17.50 -5.96
CA GLY A 133 -2.43 18.91 -5.65
C GLY A 133 -2.37 19.24 -4.16
N PRO A 134 -2.76 20.46 -3.77
CA PRO A 134 -2.77 20.89 -2.38
C PRO A 134 -3.64 19.97 -1.53
N ALA A 135 -3.11 19.56 -0.38
CA ALA A 135 -3.81 18.74 0.61
C ALA A 135 -3.73 19.39 1.99
N LEU A 136 -4.79 19.20 2.77
CA LEU A 136 -4.85 19.61 4.17
C LEU A 136 -4.55 18.40 5.05
N LEU A 137 -3.57 18.53 5.95
CA LEU A 137 -3.36 17.56 7.02
C LEU A 137 -4.20 17.97 8.24
N VAL A 138 -5.03 17.06 8.76
CA VAL A 138 -5.92 17.32 9.89
C VAL A 138 -5.71 16.26 10.96
N ASP A 139 -5.64 16.71 12.22
CA ASP A 139 -5.67 15.82 13.38
C ASP A 139 -7.10 15.48 13.79
N THR A 140 -7.40 14.19 13.93
CA THR A 140 -8.69 13.73 14.44
C THR A 140 -8.70 13.60 15.97
N PRO A 141 -9.87 13.66 16.64
CA PRO A 141 -9.94 13.39 18.07
C PRO A 141 -9.38 12.00 18.43
N ARG A 142 -8.56 11.93 19.48
CA ARG A 142 -7.82 10.72 19.87
C ARG A 142 -8.60 9.66 20.65
N ASN A 143 -9.88 9.89 20.87
CA ASN A 143 -10.74 9.06 21.73
C ASN A 143 -11.91 8.44 20.97
N THR A 144 -11.96 8.53 19.64
CA THR A 144 -13.10 8.09 18.85
C THR A 144 -12.71 7.76 17.41
N ASN A 145 -13.57 6.98 16.74
CA ASN A 145 -13.54 6.83 15.30
C ASN A 145 -13.95 8.13 14.61
N ILE A 146 -13.72 8.23 13.30
CA ILE A 146 -14.09 9.39 12.52
C ILE A 146 -15.59 9.33 12.19
N THR A 147 -16.40 9.70 13.19
CA THR A 147 -17.88 9.80 13.13
C THR A 147 -18.36 11.10 12.50
N ALA A 148 -19.66 11.24 12.24
CA ALA A 148 -20.23 12.50 11.74
C ALA A 148 -19.91 13.67 12.68
N LYS A 149 -20.06 13.46 13.99
CA LYS A 149 -19.73 14.47 15.02
C LYS A 149 -18.24 14.80 15.04
N ALA A 150 -17.37 13.80 14.87
CA ALA A 150 -15.95 14.04 14.77
C ALA A 150 -15.64 14.90 13.54
N MET A 151 -16.16 14.54 12.36
CA MET A 151 -16.00 15.29 11.12
C MET A 151 -16.50 16.74 11.21
N GLU A 152 -17.69 16.94 11.78
CA GLU A 152 -18.24 18.28 12.02
C GLU A 152 -17.33 19.14 12.90
N SER A 153 -16.75 18.54 13.95
CA SER A 153 -15.84 19.24 14.86
C SER A 153 -14.54 19.70 14.21
N LEU A 154 -14.10 19.07 13.11
CA LEU A 154 -12.86 19.42 12.42
C LEU A 154 -12.96 20.77 11.69
N ARG A 155 -14.18 21.24 11.40
CA ARG A 155 -14.45 22.54 10.75
C ARG A 155 -13.60 22.76 9.50
N ILE A 156 -13.46 21.72 8.67
CA ILE A 156 -12.68 21.78 7.44
C ILE A 156 -13.29 22.83 6.49
N PRO A 157 -12.52 23.81 6.00
CA PRO A 157 -13.04 24.84 5.11
C PRO A 157 -13.61 24.26 3.81
N LYS A 158 -14.69 24.88 3.31
CA LYS A 158 -15.19 24.62 1.95
C LYS A 158 -14.11 24.93 0.90
N GLY A 159 -14.16 24.21 -0.22
CA GLY A 159 -13.17 24.29 -1.30
C GLY A 159 -11.94 23.40 -1.12
N VAL A 160 -11.71 22.80 0.07
CA VAL A 160 -10.64 21.81 0.26
C VAL A 160 -11.01 20.53 -0.47
N ARG A 161 -10.13 20.11 -1.40
CA ARG A 161 -10.36 18.94 -2.26
C ARG A 161 -9.70 17.65 -1.75
N ARG A 162 -8.67 17.76 -0.90
CA ARG A 162 -7.85 16.64 -0.42
C ARG A 162 -7.54 16.79 1.05
N VAL A 163 -7.75 15.73 1.82
CA VAL A 163 -7.47 15.75 3.25
C VAL A 163 -6.75 14.48 3.67
N LEU A 164 -5.65 14.63 4.41
CA LEU A 164 -4.99 13.54 5.11
C LEU A 164 -5.39 13.62 6.59
N PHE A 165 -5.92 12.53 7.12
CA PHE A 165 -6.38 12.44 8.50
C PHE A 165 -5.31 11.71 9.33
N ARG A 166 -4.66 12.45 10.23
CA ARG A 166 -3.77 11.88 11.25
C ARG A 166 -4.59 11.51 12.48
N THR A 167 -4.52 10.26 12.88
CA THR A 167 -5.38 9.69 13.92
C THR A 167 -4.55 9.18 15.09
N LEU A 168 -5.22 8.52 16.05
CA LEU A 168 -4.56 7.78 17.13
C LEU A 168 -3.66 6.63 16.59
N ASN A 169 -3.85 6.17 15.36
CA ASN A 169 -3.07 5.07 14.79
C ASN A 169 -1.57 5.42 14.69
N THR A 170 -1.25 6.64 14.25
CA THR A 170 0.13 7.16 14.25
C THR A 170 0.72 7.21 15.66
N ASP A 171 -0.04 7.72 16.64
CA ASP A 171 0.42 7.82 18.04
C ASP A 171 0.68 6.43 18.65
N ARG A 172 -0.17 5.45 18.29
CA ARG A 172 -0.02 4.03 18.65
C ARG A 172 1.06 3.31 17.84
N LYS A 173 1.65 3.96 16.85
CA LYS A 173 2.64 3.44 15.91
C LYS A 173 2.19 2.13 15.25
N LEU A 174 0.91 2.03 14.86
CA LEU A 174 0.36 0.75 14.40
C LEU A 174 1.09 0.20 13.17
N MET A 175 1.53 1.06 12.25
CA MET A 175 2.31 0.66 11.07
C MET A 175 3.75 0.21 11.37
N TRP A 176 4.23 0.40 12.61
CA TRP A 176 5.53 -0.09 13.09
C TRP A 176 5.39 -1.28 14.05
N LYS A 177 4.18 -1.85 14.16
CA LYS A 177 3.94 -3.09 14.91
C LYS A 177 3.79 -4.25 13.95
N LYS A 178 4.18 -5.44 14.42
CA LYS A 178 3.88 -6.69 13.72
C LYS A 178 2.41 -7.04 13.93
N GLY A 179 1.75 -7.48 12.87
CA GLY A 179 0.37 -7.90 12.90
C GLY A 179 -0.64 -6.76 12.73
N GLY A 180 -1.68 -7.02 11.95
CA GLY A 180 -2.85 -6.15 11.89
C GLY A 180 -3.51 -6.00 13.27
N ASP A 181 -3.92 -4.77 13.59
CA ASP A 181 -4.66 -4.41 14.79
C ASP A 181 -6.03 -3.89 14.36
N LEU A 182 -7.08 -4.68 14.58
CA LEU A 182 -8.45 -4.37 14.16
C LEU A 182 -9.15 -3.31 15.04
N SER A 183 -8.49 -2.82 16.09
CA SER A 183 -8.99 -1.73 16.96
C SER A 183 -8.49 -0.34 16.54
N TYR A 184 -7.97 -0.23 15.32
CA TYR A 184 -7.56 1.03 14.71
C TYR A 184 -8.72 2.02 14.57
N VAL A 185 -8.36 3.29 14.47
CA VAL A 185 -9.27 4.39 14.16
C VAL A 185 -9.50 4.43 12.66
N GLY A 186 -10.77 4.48 12.25
CA GLY A 186 -11.17 4.71 10.86
C GLY A 186 -12.50 5.47 10.79
N PHE A 187 -12.99 5.69 9.58
CA PHE A 187 -14.32 6.25 9.34
C PHE A 187 -15.42 5.26 9.69
N THR A 188 -16.44 5.73 10.41
CA THR A 188 -17.73 5.05 10.47
C THR A 188 -18.58 5.46 9.26
N GLU A 189 -19.66 4.72 9.00
CA GLU A 189 -20.56 5.02 7.87
C GLU A 189 -21.11 6.45 7.94
N ASP A 190 -21.56 6.89 9.13
CA ASP A 190 -22.09 8.24 9.33
C ASP A 190 -21.03 9.33 9.14
N GLY A 191 -19.77 9.07 9.52
CA GLY A 191 -18.66 9.98 9.28
C GLY A 191 -18.32 10.10 7.80
N ALA A 192 -18.32 8.99 7.07
CA ALA A 192 -18.15 8.98 5.62
C ALA A 192 -19.28 9.77 4.93
N GLN A 193 -20.53 9.52 5.33
CA GLN A 193 -21.69 10.18 4.74
C GLN A 193 -21.69 11.68 5.03
N TRP A 194 -21.37 12.08 6.27
CA TRP A 194 -21.24 13.48 6.63
C TRP A 194 -20.18 14.19 5.76
N LEU A 195 -19.03 13.55 5.54
CA LEU A 195 -17.96 14.09 4.68
C LEU A 195 -18.47 14.34 3.27
N VAL A 196 -19.12 13.33 2.66
CA VAL A 196 -19.65 13.42 1.29
C VAL A 196 -20.68 14.54 1.16
N ASP A 197 -21.59 14.66 2.13
CA ASP A 197 -22.70 15.61 2.07
C ASP A 197 -22.28 17.06 2.39
N ASN A 198 -21.27 17.23 3.26
CA ASN A 198 -20.96 18.53 3.86
C ASN A 198 -19.64 19.13 3.40
N THR A 199 -18.89 18.49 2.51
CA THR A 199 -17.57 18.98 2.08
C THR A 199 -17.38 18.91 0.57
N ASP A 200 -16.31 19.53 0.07
CA ASP A 200 -15.90 19.45 -1.34
C ASP A 200 -14.77 18.43 -1.55
N ILE A 201 -14.49 17.62 -0.54
CA ILE A 201 -13.38 16.67 -0.51
C ILE A 201 -13.61 15.57 -1.54
N LYS A 202 -12.55 15.21 -2.27
CA LYS A 202 -12.53 14.15 -3.30
C LYS A 202 -11.46 13.09 -3.05
N LEU A 203 -10.47 13.39 -2.20
CA LEU A 203 -9.46 12.45 -1.75
C LEU A 203 -9.34 12.52 -0.25
N ILE A 204 -9.36 11.34 0.38
CA ILE A 204 -9.06 11.16 1.78
C ILE A 204 -7.88 10.21 1.91
N GLY A 205 -6.95 10.53 2.81
CA GLY A 205 -5.90 9.61 3.24
C GLY A 205 -6.00 9.38 4.74
N VAL A 206 -5.74 8.16 5.18
CA VAL A 206 -5.65 7.79 6.60
C VAL A 206 -4.27 7.18 6.88
N ASP A 207 -3.96 7.04 8.16
CA ASP A 207 -2.66 6.58 8.65
C ASP A 207 -2.66 5.10 9.10
N TYR A 208 -3.53 4.27 8.50
CA TYR A 208 -3.55 2.82 8.70
C TYR A 208 -4.11 2.06 7.50
N LEU A 209 -4.20 0.73 7.60
CA LEU A 209 -4.44 -0.20 6.49
C LEU A 209 -5.81 -0.12 5.82
N SER A 210 -6.79 0.52 6.46
CA SER A 210 -8.14 0.71 5.90
C SER A 210 -8.65 2.09 6.30
N VAL A 211 -9.37 2.75 5.38
CA VAL A 211 -10.02 4.04 5.64
C VAL A 211 -11.22 3.90 6.57
N ALA A 212 -11.91 2.75 6.54
CA ALA A 212 -13.08 2.47 7.35
C ALA A 212 -12.69 1.82 8.67
N ALA A 213 -13.37 2.17 9.76
CA ALA A 213 -13.27 1.45 11.02
C ALA A 213 -13.74 0.01 10.84
N TYR A 214 -13.18 -0.93 11.60
CA TYR A 214 -13.48 -2.35 11.41
C TYR A 214 -14.99 -2.70 11.52
N SER A 215 -15.73 -2.01 12.39
CA SER A 215 -17.19 -2.17 12.54
C SER A 215 -18.00 -1.74 11.32
N ASP A 216 -17.43 -0.88 10.48
CA ASP A 216 -18.08 -0.20 9.35
C ASP A 216 -17.29 -0.45 8.05
N LEU A 217 -16.49 -1.53 8.05
CA LEU A 217 -15.46 -1.79 7.04
C LEU A 217 -16.02 -1.70 5.62
N ILE A 218 -17.20 -2.26 5.37
CA ILE A 218 -17.81 -2.24 4.03
C ILE A 218 -18.59 -0.95 3.79
N SER A 219 -19.42 -0.54 4.74
CA SER A 219 -20.40 0.52 4.50
C SER A 219 -19.74 1.88 4.27
N ALA A 220 -18.67 2.22 5.01
CA ALA A 220 -17.96 3.47 4.78
C ALA A 220 -17.26 3.52 3.40
N HIS A 221 -16.66 2.41 2.93
CA HIS A 221 -16.09 2.34 1.57
C HIS A 221 -17.17 2.52 0.50
N VAL A 222 -18.34 1.89 0.69
CA VAL A 222 -19.48 2.03 -0.24
C VAL A 222 -19.93 3.48 -0.33
N VAL A 223 -19.96 4.22 0.79
CA VAL A 223 -20.28 5.65 0.78
C VAL A 223 -19.25 6.44 -0.04
N PHE A 224 -17.95 6.21 0.16
CA PHE A 224 -16.90 6.94 -0.56
C PHE A 224 -16.87 6.66 -2.06
N PHE A 225 -17.14 5.42 -2.47
CA PHE A 225 -17.16 5.03 -3.88
C PHE A 225 -18.55 5.12 -4.52
N ARG A 226 -19.52 5.74 -3.86
CA ARG A 226 -20.82 5.98 -4.46
C ARG A 226 -20.69 7.00 -5.58
N ILE A 227 -20.74 6.53 -6.82
CA ILE A 227 -20.82 7.39 -8.00
C ILE A 227 -22.25 7.94 -8.04
N PRO A 228 -22.46 9.27 -8.06
CA PRO A 228 -23.77 9.83 -8.31
C PRO A 228 -24.28 9.36 -9.68
N VAL A 229 -25.43 8.70 -9.69
CA VAL A 229 -26.21 8.44 -10.91
C VAL A 229 -26.78 9.73 -11.49
#